data_AF-A0A7L1M5R0-F1
#
_entry.id   AF-A0A7L1M5R0-F1
#
_cell.length_a   1.000
_cell.length_b   1.000
_cell.length_c   1.000
_cell.angle_alpha   90.00
_cell.angle_beta   90.00
_cell.angle_gamma   90.00
#
_symmetry.space_group_name_H-M   'P 1'
#
loop_
_entity.id
_entity.type
_entity.pdbx_description
1 polymer ?
#
loop_
_entity_poly.entity_id
_entity_poly.type
_entity_poly.pdbx_seq_one_letter_code
_entity_poly.pdbx_strand_id
1 'polypeptide(L)'
;ARLQALQKLLTGSVRFLAPYEVRQGQETVARLQGDLAERRQQLQPKKKFAFPSPPAPAAPGPGLAEGESGGPALCGFSGAQDEELELGPAELLQQDVLLSELRGCRVRLRGNPNTLRVRDCRGCTVLCGPVSTSVLVDGCSDCLLALACQQLRTHRTRDCRVYLQVTSRAVIEACSEVSFAPYSWSYPGIERDFESSGLDRNSNNWNLVDDFDWLATDKPSPNWSLIPEQERLTCWD
;
A
#
# COMPACT_ATOMS: atom_id res chain seq x y z
N ALA A 1 14.78 -1.53 -8.02
CA ALA A 1 14.01 -0.36 -8.50
C ALA A 1 14.70 0.97 -8.19
N ARG A 2 14.69 1.48 -6.94
CA ARG A 2 15.22 2.82 -6.61
C ARG A 2 16.73 3.04 -6.91
N LEU A 3 17.62 2.10 -6.54
CA LEU A 3 19.06 2.21 -6.85
C LEU A 3 19.38 2.15 -8.35
N GLN A 4 18.61 1.38 -9.12
CA GLN A 4 18.78 1.32 -10.58
C GLN A 4 18.33 2.63 -11.24
N ALA A 5 17.30 3.30 -10.70
CA ALA A 5 16.88 4.62 -11.15
C ALA A 5 17.95 5.68 -10.86
N LEU A 6 18.56 5.67 -9.67
CA LEU A 6 19.69 6.53 -9.32
C LEU A 6 20.90 6.34 -10.25
N GLN A 7 21.24 5.09 -10.55
CA GLN A 7 22.32 4.78 -11.49
C GLN A 7 22.01 5.30 -12.90
N LYS A 8 20.77 5.11 -13.37
CA LYS A 8 20.31 5.62 -14.67
C LYS A 8 20.33 7.15 -14.74
N LEU A 9 19.92 7.83 -13.67
CA LEU A 9 19.96 9.28 -13.55
C LEU A 9 21.41 9.80 -13.61
N LEU A 10 22.30 9.19 -12.83
CA LEU A 10 23.73 9.56 -12.84
C LEU A 10 24.35 9.37 -14.22
N THR A 11 24.06 8.25 -14.90
CA THR A 11 24.52 8.00 -16.27
C THR A 11 23.95 9.02 -17.27
N GLY A 12 22.69 9.42 -17.12
CA GLY A 12 22.05 10.45 -17.95
C GLY A 12 22.63 11.85 -17.74
N SER A 13 23.14 12.13 -16.53
CA SER A 13 23.67 13.45 -16.15
C SER A 13 25.18 13.62 -16.38
N VAL A 14 25.91 12.57 -16.81
CA VAL A 14 27.38 12.60 -16.99
C VAL A 14 27.85 13.75 -17.88
N ARG A 15 27.05 14.15 -18.87
CA ARG A 15 27.40 15.24 -19.80
C ARG A 15 27.35 16.64 -19.17
N PHE A 16 26.74 16.77 -17.99
CA PHE A 16 26.49 18.04 -17.30
C PHE A 16 27.29 18.17 -16.00
N LEU A 17 28.06 17.14 -15.62
CA LEU A 17 28.79 17.06 -14.36
C LEU A 17 30.30 17.08 -14.62
N ALA A 18 31.06 17.67 -13.68
CA ALA A 18 32.50 17.61 -13.74
C ALA A 18 33.00 16.16 -13.50
N PRO A 19 34.15 15.77 -14.06
CA PRO A 19 34.68 14.40 -13.91
C PRO A 19 34.85 13.95 -12.46
N TYR A 20 35.14 14.88 -11.55
CA TYR A 20 35.22 14.63 -10.12
C TYR A 20 33.86 14.27 -9.50
N GLU A 21 32.81 15.00 -9.86
CA GLU A 21 31.44 14.79 -9.37
C GLU A 21 30.85 13.49 -9.90
N VAL A 22 31.13 13.15 -11.16
CA VAL A 22 30.75 11.85 -11.75
C VAL A 22 31.39 10.71 -10.95
N ARG A 23 32.69 10.82 -10.64
CA ARG A 23 33.41 9.81 -9.85
C ARG A 23 32.83 9.68 -8.44
N GLN A 24 32.60 10.79 -7.75
CA GLN A 24 32.00 10.80 -6.42
C GLN A 24 30.58 10.20 -6.42
N GLY A 25 29.79 10.51 -7.44
CA GLY A 25 28.46 9.93 -7.63
C GLY A 25 28.51 8.42 -7.86
N GLN A 26 29.44 7.95 -8.70
CA GLN A 26 29.64 6.53 -8.97
C GLN A 26 30.07 5.77 -7.72
N GLU A 27 31.01 6.32 -6.95
CA GLU A 27 31.46 5.75 -5.67
C GLU A 27 30.32 5.67 -4.65
N THR A 28 29.49 6.72 -4.57
CA THR A 28 28.34 6.76 -3.65
C THR A 28 27.30 5.71 -4.02
N VAL A 29 26.96 5.57 -5.31
CA VAL A 29 26.03 4.54 -5.79
C VAL A 29 26.58 3.14 -5.54
N ALA A 30 27.88 2.91 -5.79
CA ALA A 30 28.53 1.62 -5.53
C ALA A 30 28.51 1.26 -4.04
N ARG A 31 28.79 2.22 -3.15
CA ARG A 31 28.71 2.02 -1.70
C ARG A 31 27.29 1.62 -1.27
N LEU A 32 26.27 2.34 -1.72
CA LEU A 32 24.87 2.04 -1.39
C LEU A 32 24.43 0.66 -1.92
N GLN A 33 24.94 0.24 -3.08
CA GLN A 33 24.72 -1.11 -3.60
C GLN A 33 25.36 -2.18 -2.71
N GLY A 34 26.58 -1.92 -2.22
CA GLY A 34 27.29 -2.78 -1.26
C GLY A 34 26.54 -2.93 0.05
N ASP A 35 26.18 -1.81 0.70
CA ASP A 35 25.46 -1.80 1.98
C ASP A 35 24.12 -2.56 1.88
N LEU A 36 23.41 -2.39 0.77
CA LEU A 36 22.14 -3.06 0.52
C LEU A 36 22.32 -4.57 0.27
N ALA A 37 23.39 -4.98 -0.41
CA ALA A 37 23.71 -6.40 -0.59
C ALA A 37 24.10 -7.05 0.74
N GLU A 38 24.89 -6.38 1.57
CA GLU A 38 25.28 -6.85 2.89
C GLU A 38 24.07 -7.01 3.82
N ARG A 39 23.20 -5.99 3.90
CA ARG A 39 21.95 -6.07 4.67
C ARG A 39 21.04 -7.18 4.18
N ARG A 40 20.94 -7.38 2.87
CA ARG A 40 20.19 -8.52 2.29
C ARG A 40 20.77 -9.85 2.72
N GLN A 41 22.09 -10.00 2.73
CA GLN A 41 22.76 -11.23 3.17
C GLN A 41 22.55 -11.48 4.67
N GLN A 42 22.61 -10.44 5.50
CA GLN A 42 22.34 -10.52 6.94
C GLN A 42 20.89 -10.93 7.25
N LEU A 43 19.95 -10.52 6.39
CA LEU A 43 18.53 -10.85 6.50
C LEU A 43 18.15 -12.16 5.80
N GLN A 44 19.09 -12.88 5.17
CA GLN A 44 18.78 -14.20 4.65
C GLN A 44 18.44 -15.15 5.80
N PRO A 45 17.32 -15.89 5.73
CA PRO A 45 16.95 -16.83 6.77
C PRO A 45 18.08 -17.86 6.90
N LYS A 46 18.66 -17.97 8.10
CA LYS A 46 19.62 -19.02 8.43
C LYS A 46 18.96 -20.35 8.08
N LYS A 47 19.63 -21.18 7.25
CA LYS A 47 19.20 -22.54 6.92
C LYS A 47 18.96 -23.31 8.23
N LYS A 48 17.72 -23.33 8.71
CA LYS A 48 17.32 -24.11 9.87
C LYS A 48 17.26 -25.56 9.43
N PHE A 49 18.17 -26.35 9.98
CA PHE A 49 18.07 -27.80 10.23
C PHE A 49 17.15 -28.57 9.28
N ALA A 50 17.75 -29.16 8.24
CA ALA A 50 17.12 -30.25 7.50
C ALA A 50 17.11 -31.49 8.41
N PHE A 51 15.95 -31.86 8.92
CA PHE A 51 15.71 -33.17 9.53
C PHE A 51 15.44 -34.18 8.40
N PRO A 52 16.14 -35.32 8.32
CA PRO A 52 15.82 -36.36 7.35
C PRO A 52 14.48 -37.01 7.72
N SER A 53 13.54 -37.06 6.76
CA SER A 53 12.23 -37.71 6.93
C SER A 53 12.32 -39.21 6.57
N PRO A 54 11.66 -40.12 7.32
CA PRO A 54 11.42 -41.50 6.87
C PRO A 54 10.24 -41.56 5.86
N PRO A 55 10.11 -42.64 5.07
CA PRO A 55 9.20 -42.69 3.93
C PRO A 55 7.73 -42.90 4.34
N ALA A 56 6.84 -42.33 3.54
CA ALA A 56 5.38 -42.35 3.69
C ALA A 56 4.69 -43.65 3.21
N PRO A 57 3.40 -43.81 3.53
CA PRO A 57 2.46 -44.38 2.57
C PRO A 57 1.21 -43.52 2.30
N ALA A 58 0.92 -43.37 0.99
CA ALA A 58 -0.35 -43.27 0.26
C ALA A 58 -1.48 -42.27 0.65
N ALA A 59 -1.61 -41.25 -0.23
CA ALA A 59 -2.75 -40.50 -0.84
C ALA A 59 -4.24 -40.80 -0.46
N PRO A 60 -5.25 -39.94 -0.79
CA PRO A 60 -5.27 -38.78 -1.72
C PRO A 60 -5.91 -37.45 -1.21
N GLY A 61 -5.56 -36.31 -1.83
CA GLY A 61 -6.20 -34.98 -1.65
C GLY A 61 -7.16 -34.60 -2.79
N PRO A 62 -7.36 -33.31 -3.14
CA PRO A 62 -7.18 -32.07 -2.37
C PRO A 62 -8.30 -31.00 -2.58
N GLY A 63 -8.36 -29.99 -1.71
CA GLY A 63 -9.12 -28.74 -1.91
C GLY A 63 -8.54 -27.64 -1.01
N LEU A 64 -7.75 -26.75 -1.60
CA LEU A 64 -6.74 -25.92 -0.94
C LEU A 64 -7.32 -24.79 -0.06
N ALA A 65 -6.83 -24.73 1.17
CA ALA A 65 -6.73 -23.49 1.95
C ALA A 65 -5.23 -23.15 2.06
N GLU A 66 -4.75 -22.20 1.27
CA GLU A 66 -3.39 -21.69 1.37
C GLU A 66 -3.35 -20.57 2.42
N GLY A 67 -2.96 -20.96 3.64
CA GLY A 67 -2.47 -20.01 4.64
C GLY A 67 -1.04 -19.62 4.31
N GLU A 68 -0.84 -18.41 3.81
CA GLU A 68 0.48 -17.79 3.75
C GLU A 68 0.91 -17.37 5.16
N SER A 69 1.68 -18.23 5.85
CA SER A 69 2.45 -17.83 7.03
C SER A 69 3.94 -17.96 6.73
N GLY A 70 4.62 -16.83 6.48
CA GLY A 70 6.08 -16.86 6.29
C GLY A 70 6.77 -15.56 5.89
N GLY A 71 6.13 -14.40 6.01
CA GLY A 71 6.80 -13.10 5.89
C GLY A 71 7.49 -12.69 7.20
N PRO A 72 8.41 -11.71 7.19
CA PRO A 72 8.78 -10.99 8.41
C PRO A 72 7.49 -10.49 9.09
N ALA A 73 7.51 -10.31 10.42
CA ALA A 73 6.36 -9.78 11.15
C ALA A 73 5.84 -8.53 10.43
N LEU A 74 4.70 -8.67 9.74
CA LEU A 74 4.10 -7.57 9.00
C LEU A 74 3.60 -6.59 10.06
N CYS A 75 4.01 -5.33 9.93
CA CYS A 75 3.46 -4.26 10.74
C CYS A 75 1.95 -4.19 10.45
N GLY A 76 1.09 -4.11 11.47
CA GLY A 76 -0.36 -4.04 11.27
C GLY A 76 -1.18 -4.82 12.27
N PHE A 77 -2.44 -5.07 11.91
CA PHE A 77 -3.47 -5.61 12.79
C PHE A 77 -4.22 -6.74 12.10
N SER A 78 -4.54 -7.79 12.85
CA SER A 78 -5.28 -8.95 12.33
C SER A 78 -6.35 -9.44 13.31
N GLY A 79 -7.57 -9.68 12.82
CA GLY A 79 -8.63 -10.39 13.55
C GLY A 79 -9.28 -9.64 14.72
N ALA A 80 -8.99 -8.34 14.90
CA ALA A 80 -9.63 -7.51 15.92
C ALA A 80 -11.09 -7.17 15.55
N GLN A 81 -11.91 -6.90 16.57
CA GLN A 81 -13.33 -6.57 16.39
C GLN A 81 -13.76 -5.44 17.34
N ASP A 82 -14.48 -4.45 16.82
CA ASP A 82 -15.04 -3.32 17.57
C ASP A 82 -14.00 -2.54 18.41
N GLU A 83 -12.78 -2.47 17.90
CA GLU A 83 -11.63 -1.84 18.55
C GLU A 83 -11.15 -0.58 17.82
N GLU A 84 -10.61 0.38 18.59
CA GLU A 84 -9.81 1.47 18.05
C GLU A 84 -8.33 1.06 18.05
N LEU A 85 -7.71 1.10 16.86
CA LEU A 85 -6.34 0.64 16.63
C LEU A 85 -5.51 1.79 16.07
N GLU A 86 -4.29 1.97 16.57
CA GLU A 86 -3.42 3.06 16.12
C GLU A 86 -1.98 2.59 15.94
N LEU A 87 -1.33 3.04 14.86
CA LEU A 87 0.12 2.94 14.66
C LEU A 87 0.70 4.33 14.43
N GLY A 88 1.82 4.59 15.08
CA GLY A 88 2.51 5.89 15.03
C GLY A 88 3.62 5.96 13.99
N PRO A 89 4.26 7.14 13.85
CA PRO A 89 5.27 7.37 12.81
C PRO A 89 6.48 6.44 12.91
N ALA A 90 6.90 6.06 14.13
CA ALA A 90 8.05 5.20 14.36
C ALA A 90 7.82 3.77 13.86
N GLU A 91 6.59 3.27 13.96
CA GLU A 91 6.20 1.92 13.53
C GLU A 91 5.92 1.86 12.03
N LEU A 92 5.49 2.98 11.45
CA LEU A 92 5.06 3.05 10.06
C LEU A 92 6.19 3.40 9.09
N LEU A 93 7.24 4.12 9.53
CA LEU A 93 8.23 4.71 8.63
C LEU A 93 8.83 3.69 7.64
N GLN A 94 8.42 3.82 6.37
CA GLN A 94 8.80 2.94 5.26
C GLN A 94 8.53 1.44 5.50
N GLN A 95 7.56 1.09 6.35
CA GLN A 95 7.14 -0.30 6.59
C GLN A 95 5.97 -0.71 5.70
N ASP A 96 5.88 -2.00 5.40
CA ASP A 96 4.72 -2.59 4.74
C ASP A 96 3.67 -2.95 5.79
N VAL A 97 2.46 -2.41 5.64
CA VAL A 97 1.38 -2.55 6.62
C VAL A 97 0.29 -3.48 6.09
N LEU A 98 -0.13 -4.44 6.92
CA LEU A 98 -1.26 -5.33 6.64
C LEU A 98 -2.36 -5.16 7.69
N LEU A 99 -3.54 -4.78 7.24
CA LEU A 99 -4.78 -4.84 8.02
C LEU A 99 -5.59 -6.00 7.49
N SER A 100 -5.83 -7.03 8.30
CA SER A 100 -6.54 -8.23 7.85
C SER A 100 -7.66 -8.66 8.78
N GLU A 101 -8.80 -9.07 8.22
CA GLU A 101 -9.89 -9.73 8.96
C GLU A 101 -10.45 -8.89 10.12
N LEU A 102 -10.40 -7.55 10.00
CA LEU A 102 -10.93 -6.63 11.01
C LEU A 102 -12.44 -6.45 10.85
N ARG A 103 -13.17 -6.26 11.96
CA ARG A 103 -14.63 -6.05 11.94
C ARG A 103 -15.05 -4.90 12.84
N GLY A 104 -15.78 -3.92 12.33
CA GLY A 104 -16.25 -2.80 13.16
C GLY A 104 -15.11 -1.93 13.73
N CYS A 105 -13.88 -2.11 13.26
CA CYS A 105 -12.71 -1.44 13.83
C CYS A 105 -12.51 -0.04 13.25
N ARG A 106 -11.95 0.85 14.08
CA ARG A 106 -11.46 2.15 13.65
C ARG A 106 -9.94 2.20 13.73
N VAL A 107 -9.29 2.19 12.57
CA VAL A 107 -7.82 2.13 12.45
C VAL A 107 -7.26 3.49 12.06
N ARG A 108 -6.31 4.01 12.83
CA ARG A 108 -5.58 5.27 12.56
C ARG A 108 -4.11 4.98 12.34
N LEU A 109 -3.61 5.18 11.12
CA LEU A 109 -2.21 5.00 10.77
C LEU A 109 -1.57 6.37 10.54
N ARG A 110 -0.98 6.95 11.58
CA ARG A 110 -0.37 8.29 11.57
C ARG A 110 1.10 8.18 11.24
N GLY A 111 1.45 8.32 9.96
CA GLY A 111 2.83 8.20 9.53
C GLY A 111 2.96 7.96 8.03
N ASN A 112 4.14 7.48 7.66
CA ASN A 112 4.53 7.25 6.27
C ASN A 112 4.83 5.76 6.03
N PRO A 113 3.83 4.91 5.78
CA PRO A 113 4.05 3.54 5.36
C PRO A 113 4.63 3.46 3.94
N ASN A 114 5.36 2.39 3.65
CA ASN A 114 5.83 2.10 2.31
C ASN A 114 4.71 1.54 1.43
N THR A 115 4.04 0.48 1.87
CA THR A 115 2.83 -0.09 1.25
C THR A 115 1.74 -0.32 2.30
N LEU A 116 0.48 -0.29 1.88
CA LEU A 116 -0.65 -0.68 2.72
C LEU A 116 -1.49 -1.76 2.01
N ARG A 117 -1.83 -2.80 2.75
CA ARG A 117 -2.79 -3.82 2.32
C ARG A 117 -3.94 -3.88 3.31
N VAL A 118 -5.16 -3.77 2.82
CA VAL A 118 -6.39 -3.93 3.60
C VAL A 118 -7.13 -5.13 3.04
N ARG A 119 -7.25 -6.20 3.83
CA ARG A 119 -7.73 -7.50 3.37
C ARG A 119 -8.87 -8.01 4.24
N ASP A 120 -9.98 -8.40 3.63
CA ASP A 120 -11.10 -9.07 4.31
C ASP A 120 -11.68 -8.28 5.51
N CYS A 121 -11.60 -6.94 5.47
CA CYS A 121 -12.13 -6.06 6.53
C CYS A 121 -13.61 -5.72 6.29
N ARG A 122 -14.41 -5.60 7.36
CA ARG A 122 -15.85 -5.31 7.27
C ARG A 122 -16.34 -4.30 8.29
N GLY A 123 -17.15 -3.32 7.88
CA GLY A 123 -17.66 -2.32 8.83
C GLY A 123 -16.56 -1.42 9.41
N CYS A 124 -15.41 -1.32 8.74
CA CYS A 124 -14.22 -0.68 9.31
C CYS A 124 -14.03 0.74 8.78
N THR A 125 -13.53 1.62 9.65
CA THR A 125 -13.00 2.93 9.24
C THR A 125 -11.48 2.90 9.28
N VAL A 126 -10.81 3.06 8.15
CA VAL A 126 -9.34 3.08 8.05
C VAL A 126 -8.88 4.45 7.61
N LEU A 127 -8.14 5.13 8.48
CA LEU A 127 -7.53 6.42 8.23
C LEU A 127 -6.03 6.22 8.11
N CYS A 128 -5.46 6.46 6.93
CA CYS A 128 -4.04 6.24 6.68
C CYS A 128 -3.36 7.48 6.13
N GLY A 129 -2.18 7.78 6.67
CA GLY A 129 -1.30 8.81 6.16
C GLY A 129 -0.75 8.47 4.76
N PRO A 130 0.10 9.36 4.22
CA PRO A 130 0.69 9.22 2.90
C PRO A 130 1.49 7.91 2.72
N VAL A 131 1.00 7.04 1.83
CA VAL A 131 1.63 5.78 1.47
C VAL A 131 2.61 6.01 0.31
N SER A 132 3.88 5.65 0.50
CA SER A 132 4.94 5.95 -0.47
C SER A 132 4.77 5.28 -1.83
N THR A 133 4.08 4.14 -1.88
CA THR A 133 3.92 3.37 -3.12
C THR A 133 2.45 3.09 -3.41
N SER A 134 1.97 1.88 -3.13
CA SER A 134 0.63 1.42 -3.49
C SER A 134 -0.20 1.02 -2.29
N VAL A 135 -1.50 1.17 -2.44
CA VAL A 135 -2.50 0.57 -1.56
C VAL A 135 -3.24 -0.53 -2.31
N LEU A 136 -3.38 -1.70 -1.67
CA LEU A 136 -4.23 -2.79 -2.12
C LEU A 136 -5.39 -2.97 -1.15
N VAL A 137 -6.62 -2.87 -1.64
CA VAL A 137 -7.83 -3.19 -0.91
C VAL A 137 -8.43 -4.44 -1.53
N ASP A 138 -8.59 -5.51 -0.76
CA ASP A 138 -9.08 -6.81 -1.28
C ASP A 138 -10.10 -7.43 -0.33
N GLY A 139 -11.25 -7.86 -0.84
CA GLY A 139 -12.26 -8.57 -0.06
C GLY A 139 -12.97 -7.73 1.02
N CYS A 140 -12.92 -6.40 0.92
CA CYS A 140 -13.49 -5.51 1.95
C CYS A 140 -14.98 -5.20 1.69
N SER A 141 -15.75 -4.94 2.75
CA SER A 141 -17.15 -4.52 2.59
C SER A 141 -17.66 -3.58 3.67
N ASP A 142 -18.51 -2.62 3.33
CA ASP A 142 -19.06 -1.65 4.28
C ASP A 142 -17.91 -0.91 5.02
N CYS A 143 -16.92 -0.46 4.26
CA CYS A 143 -15.73 0.19 4.82
C CYS A 143 -15.62 1.64 4.37
N LEU A 144 -15.13 2.47 5.28
CA LEU A 144 -14.78 3.86 5.03
C LEU A 144 -13.26 4.02 5.07
N LEU A 145 -12.66 4.37 3.93
CA LEU A 145 -11.21 4.36 3.75
C LEU A 145 -10.71 5.76 3.39
N ALA A 146 -9.82 6.36 4.18
CA ALA A 146 -9.10 7.58 3.82
C ALA A 146 -7.64 7.25 3.51
N LEU A 147 -7.26 7.35 2.23
CA LEU A 147 -6.01 6.83 1.69
C LEU A 147 -5.32 7.85 0.77
N ALA A 148 -4.02 8.06 0.94
CA ALA A 148 -3.19 8.83 0.01
C ALA A 148 -2.04 7.95 -0.50
N CYS A 149 -1.86 7.81 -1.83
CA CYS A 149 -0.88 6.88 -2.41
C CYS A 149 -0.50 7.22 -3.86
N GLN A 150 0.47 6.49 -4.44
CA GLN A 150 0.77 6.63 -5.87
C GLN A 150 -0.22 5.83 -6.74
N GLN A 151 -0.64 4.66 -6.26
CA GLN A 151 -1.52 3.71 -6.96
C GLN A 151 -2.48 3.05 -5.97
N LEU A 152 -3.77 3.05 -6.31
CA LEU A 152 -4.78 2.26 -5.58
C LEU A 152 -5.26 1.12 -6.47
N ARG A 153 -5.24 -0.10 -5.94
CA ARG A 153 -5.91 -1.27 -6.52
C ARG A 153 -6.95 -1.80 -5.57
N THR A 154 -8.16 -2.00 -6.07
CA THR A 154 -9.30 -2.49 -5.30
C THR A 154 -9.83 -3.74 -5.97
N HIS A 155 -9.98 -4.81 -5.19
CA HIS A 155 -10.43 -6.10 -5.69
C HIS A 155 -11.49 -6.70 -4.77
N ARG A 156 -12.50 -7.42 -5.31
CA ARG A 156 -13.56 -8.11 -4.54
C ARG A 156 -14.17 -7.26 -3.41
N THR A 157 -14.36 -5.96 -3.66
CA THR A 157 -14.75 -4.99 -2.63
C THR A 157 -16.13 -4.43 -2.93
N ARG A 158 -16.96 -4.30 -1.90
CA ARG A 158 -18.37 -3.90 -2.07
C ARG A 158 -18.84 -2.89 -1.03
N ASP A 159 -19.68 -1.94 -1.43
CA ASP A 159 -20.29 -0.98 -0.51
C ASP A 159 -19.22 -0.24 0.32
N CYS A 160 -18.24 0.36 -0.36
CA CYS A 160 -17.11 1.01 0.28
C CYS A 160 -17.00 2.46 -0.16
N ARG A 161 -16.66 3.35 0.77
CA ARG A 161 -16.45 4.78 0.53
C ARG A 161 -14.97 5.09 0.67
N VAL A 162 -14.34 5.56 -0.41
CA VAL A 162 -12.89 5.79 -0.48
C VAL A 162 -12.58 7.27 -0.69
N TYR A 163 -12.01 7.90 0.33
CA TYR A 163 -11.48 9.25 0.30
C TYR A 163 -10.02 9.17 -0.13
N LEU A 164 -9.77 9.47 -1.40
CA LEU A 164 -8.55 9.13 -2.09
C LEU A 164 -7.74 10.38 -2.48
N GLN A 165 -6.42 10.28 -2.31
CA GLN A 165 -5.47 11.04 -3.10
C GLN A 165 -4.59 10.03 -3.84
N VAL A 166 -4.57 10.12 -5.17
CA VAL A 166 -3.78 9.21 -5.98
C VAL A 166 -3.01 9.96 -7.05
N THR A 167 -1.70 9.73 -7.15
CA THR A 167 -0.86 10.38 -8.16
C THR A 167 -1.16 9.88 -9.57
N SER A 168 -1.42 8.58 -9.72
CA SER A 168 -1.72 7.98 -11.03
C SER A 168 -3.23 7.84 -11.25
N ARG A 169 -3.82 6.71 -10.91
CA ARG A 169 -5.25 6.41 -11.01
C ARG A 169 -5.62 5.31 -10.02
N ALA A 170 -6.91 5.19 -9.72
CA ALA A 170 -7.46 4.03 -9.04
C ALA A 170 -7.85 2.95 -10.06
N VAL A 171 -7.67 1.68 -9.69
CA VAL A 171 -8.14 0.54 -10.47
C VAL A 171 -9.05 -0.30 -9.60
N ILE A 172 -10.20 -0.70 -10.15
CA ILE A 172 -11.13 -1.62 -9.50
C ILE A 172 -11.36 -2.88 -10.37
N GLU A 173 -11.58 -4.01 -9.71
CA GLU A 173 -11.87 -5.30 -10.33
C GLU A 173 -12.75 -6.13 -9.37
N ALA A 174 -13.75 -6.83 -9.87
CA ALA A 174 -14.75 -7.57 -9.11
C ALA A 174 -15.38 -6.75 -7.97
N CYS A 175 -15.64 -5.46 -8.22
CA CYS A 175 -16.17 -4.52 -7.22
C CYS A 175 -17.62 -4.11 -7.53
N SER A 176 -18.33 -3.62 -6.53
CA SER A 176 -19.71 -3.09 -6.68
C SER A 176 -20.00 -2.02 -5.63
N GLU A 177 -20.70 -0.94 -5.98
CA GLU A 177 -21.04 0.13 -5.01
C GLU A 177 -19.81 0.73 -4.31
N VAL A 178 -18.72 0.96 -5.06
CA VAL A 178 -17.52 1.65 -4.53
C VAL A 178 -17.58 3.12 -4.89
N SER A 179 -17.58 4.01 -3.90
CA SER A 179 -17.69 5.46 -4.14
C SER A 179 -16.41 6.20 -3.77
N PHE A 180 -16.03 7.19 -4.57
CA PHE A 180 -14.79 7.95 -4.40
C PHE A 180 -15.02 9.42 -4.06
N ALA A 181 -14.18 9.98 -3.19
CA ALA A 181 -14.12 11.40 -2.84
C ALA A 181 -12.66 11.86 -2.70
N PRO A 182 -12.37 13.17 -2.71
CA PRO A 182 -11.04 13.66 -2.37
C PRO A 182 -10.63 13.28 -0.94
N TYR A 183 -9.39 12.88 -0.75
CA TYR A 183 -8.80 12.68 0.58
C TYR A 183 -8.93 13.94 1.44
N SER A 184 -9.50 13.79 2.63
CA SER A 184 -9.81 14.91 3.55
C SER A 184 -9.31 14.70 4.98
N TRP A 185 -8.56 13.62 5.25
CA TRP A 185 -8.05 13.35 6.59
C TRP A 185 -6.79 14.18 6.88
N SER A 186 -6.74 14.82 8.05
CA SER A 186 -5.63 15.64 8.50
C SER A 186 -5.27 15.32 9.95
N TYR A 187 -3.99 15.36 10.29
CA TYR A 187 -3.48 15.11 11.63
C TYR A 187 -2.13 15.82 11.86
N PRO A 188 -1.71 16.04 13.12
CA PRO A 188 -0.42 16.67 13.41
C PRO A 188 0.75 15.91 12.81
N GLY A 189 1.55 16.58 11.96
CA GLY A 189 2.71 15.98 11.30
C GLY A 189 2.46 15.45 9.89
N ILE A 190 1.23 15.50 9.38
CA ILE A 190 0.87 15.00 8.04
C ILE A 190 1.69 15.63 6.91
N GLU A 191 2.06 16.92 7.01
CA GLU A 191 2.89 17.60 6.00
C GLU A 191 4.26 16.91 5.80
N ARG A 192 4.92 16.54 6.90
CA ARG A 192 6.19 15.83 6.88
C ARG A 192 6.03 14.40 6.33
N ASP A 193 4.89 13.77 6.62
CA ASP A 193 4.60 12.43 6.10
C ASP A 193 4.36 12.47 4.58
N PHE A 194 3.76 13.54 4.05
CA PHE A 194 3.66 13.77 2.61
C PHE A 194 5.04 13.98 1.98
N GLU A 195 5.86 14.85 2.58
CA GLU A 195 7.22 15.10 2.09
C GLU A 195 8.06 13.81 2.03
N SER A 196 8.03 13.00 3.10
CA SER A 196 8.75 11.73 3.17
C SER A 196 8.18 10.65 2.23
N SER A 197 6.90 10.71 1.86
CA SER A 197 6.28 9.79 0.89
C SER A 197 6.72 10.03 -0.55
N GLY A 198 7.13 11.27 -0.85
CA GLY A 198 7.33 11.74 -2.21
C GLY A 198 6.02 11.93 -3.01
N LEU A 199 4.85 11.91 -2.36
CA LEU A 199 3.58 12.27 -2.99
C LEU A 199 3.48 13.79 -3.13
N ASP A 200 3.15 14.24 -4.34
CA ASP A 200 2.81 15.64 -4.58
C ASP A 200 1.35 15.90 -4.19
N ARG A 201 1.12 16.90 -3.33
CA ARG A 201 -0.22 17.34 -2.92
C ARG A 201 -1.04 17.98 -4.03
N ASN A 202 -0.37 18.52 -5.04
CA ASN A 202 -1.04 19.14 -6.19
C ASN A 202 -1.42 18.11 -7.25
N SER A 203 -0.88 16.88 -7.16
CA SER A 203 -1.18 15.79 -8.08
C SER A 203 -2.21 14.85 -7.47
N ASN A 204 -3.47 15.01 -7.86
CA ASN A 204 -4.57 14.22 -7.33
C ASN A 204 -5.59 13.82 -8.40
N ASN A 205 -5.57 12.54 -8.77
CA ASN A 205 -6.43 11.90 -9.76
C ASN A 205 -7.49 10.99 -9.12
N TRP A 206 -7.98 11.35 -7.93
CA TRP A 206 -8.96 10.58 -7.14
C TRP A 206 -10.24 10.21 -7.88
N ASN A 207 -10.62 10.99 -8.90
CA ASN A 207 -11.80 10.81 -9.74
C ASN A 207 -11.51 10.05 -11.05
N LEU A 208 -10.27 9.61 -11.28
CA LEU A 208 -9.89 8.77 -12.42
C LEU A 208 -9.82 7.32 -11.96
N VAL A 209 -10.90 6.57 -12.21
CA VAL A 209 -11.06 5.17 -11.80
C VAL A 209 -11.24 4.31 -13.04
N ASP A 210 -10.34 3.34 -13.22
CA ASP A 210 -10.44 2.32 -14.26
C ASP A 210 -11.13 1.08 -13.69
N ASP A 211 -12.21 0.63 -14.32
CA ASP A 211 -12.88 -0.62 -13.97
C ASP A 211 -12.53 -1.71 -14.99
N PHE A 212 -11.83 -2.74 -14.53
CA PHE A 212 -11.33 -3.83 -15.39
C PHE A 212 -12.44 -4.77 -15.87
N ASP A 213 -13.55 -4.88 -15.14
CA ASP A 213 -14.68 -5.72 -15.54
C ASP A 213 -15.60 -5.02 -16.54
N TRP A 214 -15.47 -3.69 -16.68
CA TRP A 214 -16.34 -2.89 -17.53
C TRP A 214 -15.69 -2.53 -18.87
N LEU A 215 -15.89 -3.39 -19.85
CA LEU A 215 -15.32 -3.23 -21.20
C LEU A 215 -16.08 -2.20 -22.07
N ALA A 216 -17.25 -1.73 -21.64
CA ALA A 216 -18.06 -0.80 -22.42
C ALA A 216 -17.48 0.61 -22.36
N THR A 217 -17.16 1.19 -23.53
CA THR A 217 -16.57 2.53 -23.64
C THR A 217 -17.63 3.64 -23.76
N ASP A 218 -18.88 3.27 -24.10
CA ASP A 218 -19.99 4.18 -24.35
C ASP A 218 -20.82 4.52 -23.10
N LYS A 219 -20.60 3.80 -21.99
CA LYS A 219 -21.35 3.96 -20.75
C LYS A 219 -20.42 3.94 -19.54
N PRO A 220 -20.69 4.76 -18.51
CA PRO A 220 -19.96 4.69 -17.25
C PRO A 220 -20.17 3.31 -16.59
N SER A 221 -19.16 2.83 -15.87
CA SER A 221 -19.29 1.62 -15.08
C SER A 221 -20.36 1.82 -13.98
N PRO A 222 -21.22 0.82 -13.72
CA PRO A 222 -22.16 0.84 -12.60
C PRO A 222 -21.48 0.47 -11.26
N ASN A 223 -20.25 -0.04 -11.29
CA ASN A 223 -19.59 -0.59 -10.10
C ASN A 223 -19.00 0.48 -9.18
N TRP A 224 -18.87 1.71 -9.67
CA TRP A 224 -18.35 2.82 -8.90
C TRP A 224 -19.05 4.15 -9.20
N SER A 225 -18.94 5.07 -8.25
CA SER A 225 -19.51 6.41 -8.35
C SER A 225 -18.64 7.44 -7.64
N LEU A 226 -18.99 8.72 -7.79
CA LEU A 226 -18.40 9.80 -7.01
C LEU A 226 -19.34 10.16 -5.86
N ILE A 227 -18.79 10.38 -4.67
CA ILE A 227 -19.57 10.84 -3.52
C ILE A 227 -19.98 12.31 -3.76
N PRO A 228 -21.30 12.63 -3.72
CA PRO A 228 -21.80 14.00 -3.82
C PRO A 228 -21.20 14.89 -2.73
N GLU A 229 -20.91 16.15 -3.05
CA GLU A 229 -20.21 17.07 -2.13
C GLU A 229 -20.90 17.22 -0.76
N GLN A 230 -22.23 17.18 -0.75
CA GLN A 230 -23.06 17.34 0.44
C GLN A 230 -22.99 16.12 1.37
N GLU A 231 -22.60 14.96 0.84
CA GLU A 231 -22.50 13.70 1.58
C GLU A 231 -21.05 13.40 2.00
N ARG A 232 -20.09 14.24 1.59
CA ARG A 232 -18.68 14.05 1.93
C ARG A 232 -18.43 14.37 3.40
N LEU A 233 -17.67 13.51 4.05
CA LEU A 233 -17.18 13.70 5.40
C LEU A 233 -16.10 14.78 5.41
N THR A 234 -16.34 15.81 6.22
CA THR A 234 -15.43 16.91 6.49
C THR A 234 -14.79 16.81 7.88
N CYS A 235 -15.41 16.04 8.77
CA CYS A 235 -14.92 15.73 10.11
C CYS A 235 -14.78 14.21 10.23
N TRP A 236 -13.65 13.79 10.78
CA TRP A 236 -13.26 12.40 10.95
C TRP A 236 -13.15 12.03 12.42
N ASP A 237 -13.70 12.84 13.34
CA ASP A 237 -13.68 12.58 14.78
C ASP A 237 -14.68 11.50 15.17
#